data_AF-A0A1H1YZB9-F1
#
_entry.id   AF-A0A1H1YZB9-F1
#
_cell.length_a   1.000
_cell.length_b   1.000
_cell.length_c   1.000
_cell.angle_alpha   90.00
_cell.angle_beta   90.00
_cell.angle_gamma   90.00
#
_symmetry.space_group_name_H-M   'P 1'
#
loop_
_entity.id
_entity.type
_entity.pdbx_description
1 polymer ?
#
loop_
_entity_poly.entity_id
_entity_poly.type
_entity_poly.pdbx_seq_one_letter_code
_entity_poly.pdbx_strand_id
1 'polypeptide(L)'
;MLAQAAEVQIIETDGYDLDSQPDAPRIAISGEEIKELGRMLAIVDGGTGDHCRCPGFPTILLRDATGRQITHWSLHHQTMLRSVGNSDAELRDGAALTDWLADRGLVRSREIQLLLARYAAEEELRRASWVEVAPPDLTAVTEAVSRREDGAEEHLVDLVYRRFADPVERIRVLAGWAGFPARYETSTGGTPWYEQAPQRMLLTEPTEAIFRALASAPLTASQLDGAAELFTALEWEADIPDSLKSALIAHVTATGTGPMKFRMRHGYGKDAGVTGR
;
A
#
# COMPACT_ATOMS: atom_id res chain seq x y z
N MET A 1 17.44 1.45 -29.80
CA MET A 1 18.54 1.37 -28.83
C MET A 1 19.06 -0.05 -28.68
N LEU A 2 18.22 -1.05 -28.36
CA LEU A 2 18.67 -2.45 -28.25
C LEU A 2 19.38 -2.99 -29.50
N ALA A 3 18.92 -2.60 -30.70
CA ALA A 3 19.53 -2.98 -31.98
C ALA A 3 20.97 -2.43 -32.21
N GLN A 4 21.44 -1.50 -31.36
CA GLN A 4 22.81 -0.97 -31.40
C GLN A 4 23.73 -1.67 -30.39
N ALA A 5 23.19 -2.47 -29.48
CA ALA A 5 23.97 -3.19 -28.50
C ALA A 5 24.66 -4.40 -29.16
N ALA A 6 25.96 -4.56 -28.89
CA ALA A 6 26.71 -5.75 -29.24
C ALA A 6 26.59 -6.82 -28.14
N GLU A 7 26.46 -6.37 -26.89
CA GLU A 7 26.30 -7.19 -25.70
C GLU A 7 25.25 -6.55 -24.78
N VAL A 8 24.46 -7.39 -24.10
CA VAL A 8 23.61 -6.98 -22.99
C VAL A 8 24.00 -7.78 -21.75
N GLN A 9 24.26 -7.09 -20.65
CA GLN A 9 24.46 -7.71 -19.34
C GLN A 9 23.21 -7.50 -18.50
N ILE A 10 22.69 -8.57 -17.91
CA ILE A 10 21.56 -8.51 -16.98
C ILE A 10 22.08 -8.94 -15.62
N ILE A 11 21.89 -8.07 -14.62
CA ILE A 11 22.50 -8.21 -13.30
C ILE A 11 21.39 -8.11 -12.26
N GLU A 12 21.30 -9.09 -11.37
CA GLU A 12 20.38 -9.09 -10.25
C GLU A 12 20.83 -8.10 -9.16
N THR A 13 20.71 -6.82 -9.48
CA THR A 13 21.01 -5.69 -8.60
C THR A 13 20.08 -4.51 -8.90
N ASP A 14 19.85 -3.67 -7.90
CA ASP A 14 19.16 -2.39 -8.03
C ASP A 14 20.14 -1.35 -8.60
N GLY A 15 19.81 -0.77 -9.76
CA GLY A 15 20.74 -0.09 -10.67
C GLY A 15 21.47 1.17 -10.18
N TYR A 16 21.53 1.43 -8.87
CA TYR A 16 22.24 2.55 -8.27
C TYR A 16 23.74 2.32 -8.09
N ASP A 17 24.22 1.08 -7.99
CA ASP A 17 25.65 0.81 -7.86
C ASP A 17 26.04 -0.60 -8.34
N LEU A 18 26.22 -0.72 -9.67
CA LEU A 18 26.64 -1.97 -10.33
C LEU A 18 28.00 -2.50 -9.84
N ASP A 19 28.85 -1.62 -9.28
CA ASP A 19 30.20 -1.96 -8.83
C ASP A 19 30.22 -2.38 -7.34
N SER A 20 29.21 -1.99 -6.55
CA SER A 20 29.08 -2.40 -5.14
C SER A 20 28.71 -3.86 -4.91
N GLN A 21 28.22 -4.56 -5.94
CA GLN A 21 27.75 -5.95 -5.83
C GLN A 21 28.47 -6.86 -6.85
N PRO A 22 29.79 -7.09 -6.68
CA PRO A 22 30.58 -7.90 -7.62
C PRO A 22 30.08 -9.34 -7.73
N ASP A 23 29.48 -9.88 -6.66
CA ASP A 23 28.97 -11.24 -6.60
C ASP A 23 27.50 -11.38 -7.05
N ALA A 24 26.87 -10.29 -7.51
CA ALA A 24 25.49 -10.35 -7.99
C ALA A 24 25.38 -11.31 -9.20
N PRO A 25 24.38 -12.22 -9.20
CA PRO A 25 24.10 -13.07 -10.35
C PRO A 25 23.94 -12.26 -11.62
N ARG A 26 24.63 -12.69 -12.69
CA ARG A 26 24.65 -11.98 -13.96
C ARG A 26 24.74 -12.92 -15.13
N ILE A 27 24.13 -12.51 -16.23
CA ILE A 27 24.28 -13.15 -17.54
C ILE A 27 24.71 -12.10 -18.56
N ALA A 28 25.49 -12.53 -19.55
CA ALA A 28 25.82 -11.74 -20.72
C ALA A 28 25.22 -12.44 -21.95
N ILE A 29 24.47 -11.68 -22.75
CA ILE A 29 23.82 -12.19 -23.96
C ILE A 29 24.25 -11.38 -25.18
N SER A 30 24.23 -12.01 -26.35
CA SER A 30 24.60 -11.37 -27.62
C SER A 30 23.78 -11.93 -28.79
N GLY A 31 23.87 -11.29 -29.95
CA GLY A 31 23.30 -11.82 -31.20
C GLY A 31 21.79 -12.06 -31.14
N GLU A 32 21.37 -13.31 -31.39
CA GLU A 32 19.95 -13.69 -31.42
C GLU A 32 19.25 -13.55 -30.06
N GLU A 33 19.96 -13.72 -28.95
CA GLU A 33 19.38 -13.57 -27.62
C GLU A 33 19.00 -12.11 -27.32
N ILE A 34 19.76 -11.14 -27.88
CA ILE A 34 19.37 -9.72 -27.80
C ILE A 34 18.06 -9.49 -28.54
N LYS A 35 17.85 -10.14 -29.69
CA LYS A 35 16.57 -10.02 -30.42
C LYS A 35 15.42 -10.66 -29.63
N GLU A 36 15.68 -11.79 -28.97
CA GLU A 36 14.71 -12.44 -28.09
C GLU A 36 14.33 -11.53 -26.92
N LEU A 37 15.31 -11.01 -26.20
CA LEU A 37 15.09 -10.02 -25.14
C LEU A 37 14.29 -8.82 -25.66
N GLY A 38 14.62 -8.31 -26.85
CA GLY A 38 13.89 -7.20 -27.46
C GLY A 38 12.39 -7.46 -27.67
N ARG A 39 11.99 -8.71 -27.90
CA ARG A 39 10.57 -9.09 -27.96
C ARG A 39 9.91 -9.06 -26.59
N MET A 40 10.61 -9.54 -25.56
CA MET A 40 10.12 -9.52 -24.17
C MET A 40 10.02 -8.09 -23.61
N LEU A 41 10.92 -7.20 -24.06
CA LEU A 41 10.93 -5.78 -23.68
C LEU A 41 9.95 -4.92 -24.50
N ALA A 42 9.04 -5.53 -25.25
CA ALA A 42 8.03 -4.80 -26.00
C ALA A 42 7.10 -4.04 -25.03
N ILE A 43 6.96 -2.74 -25.24
CA ILE A 43 6.16 -1.86 -24.39
C ILE A 43 4.72 -1.69 -24.91
N VAL A 44 3.79 -1.39 -24.00
CA VAL A 44 2.42 -0.96 -24.33
C VAL A 44 2.48 0.46 -24.88
N ASP A 45 1.77 0.72 -25.99
CA ASP A 45 1.73 2.05 -26.59
C ASP A 45 0.86 2.99 -25.75
N GLY A 46 1.36 4.20 -25.46
CA GLY A 46 0.66 5.18 -24.63
C GLY A 46 0.47 4.80 -23.16
N GLY A 47 1.41 4.05 -22.55
CA GLY A 47 1.35 3.53 -21.18
C GLY A 47 1.00 4.54 -20.07
N THR A 48 0.90 4.08 -18.82
CA THR A 48 0.22 4.83 -17.73
C THR A 48 0.82 6.21 -17.39
N GLY A 49 2.10 6.44 -17.70
CA GLY A 49 2.80 7.69 -17.38
C GLY A 49 3.21 7.82 -15.91
N ASP A 50 2.97 6.78 -15.10
CA ASP A 50 3.32 6.77 -13.68
C ASP A 50 4.84 6.77 -13.47
N HIS A 51 5.25 7.39 -12.37
CA HIS A 51 6.65 7.44 -11.95
C HIS A 51 6.78 7.09 -10.48
N CYS A 52 7.19 5.84 -10.21
CA CYS A 52 7.59 5.45 -8.86
C CYS A 52 9.08 5.76 -8.66
N ARG A 53 9.49 5.92 -7.40
CA ARG A 53 10.89 6.21 -7.01
C ARG A 53 11.72 4.96 -6.69
N CYS A 54 11.11 3.77 -6.67
CA CYS A 54 11.86 2.53 -6.45
C CYS A 54 12.97 2.42 -7.51
N PRO A 55 14.14 1.80 -7.25
CA PRO A 55 15.19 1.65 -8.27
C PRO A 55 14.80 0.82 -9.49
N GLY A 56 13.95 -0.19 -9.27
CA GLY A 56 13.78 -1.31 -10.20
C GLY A 56 14.89 -2.36 -10.05
N PHE A 57 14.59 -3.59 -10.47
CA PHE A 57 15.41 -4.78 -10.37
C PHE A 57 14.84 -5.86 -11.32
N PRO A 58 15.65 -6.57 -12.12
CA PRO A 58 17.11 -6.48 -12.26
C PRO A 58 17.52 -5.30 -13.15
N THR A 59 18.83 -5.05 -13.24
CA THR A 59 19.41 -4.04 -14.12
C THR A 59 19.82 -4.68 -15.46
N ILE A 60 19.45 -4.03 -16.56
CA ILE A 60 19.73 -4.43 -17.94
C ILE A 60 20.68 -3.38 -18.54
N LEU A 61 21.94 -3.75 -18.72
CA LEU A 61 23.02 -2.89 -19.20
C LEU A 61 23.34 -3.17 -20.66
N LEU A 62 23.27 -2.15 -21.52
CA LEU A 62 23.55 -2.27 -22.95
C LEU A 62 24.97 -1.75 -23.24
N ARG A 63 25.78 -2.53 -23.96
CA ARG A 63 27.13 -2.14 -24.39
C ARG A 63 27.28 -2.19 -25.90
N ASP A 64 28.06 -1.26 -26.45
CA ASP A 64 28.45 -1.26 -27.87
C ASP A 64 29.59 -2.26 -28.13
N ALA A 65 29.98 -2.42 -29.40
CA ALA A 65 31.03 -3.36 -29.81
C ALA A 65 32.43 -3.03 -29.25
N THR A 66 32.63 -1.83 -28.71
CA THR A 66 33.87 -1.43 -28.03
C THR A 66 33.82 -1.70 -26.52
N GLY A 67 32.71 -2.23 -26.01
CA GLY A 67 32.46 -2.49 -24.60
C GLY A 67 31.95 -1.27 -23.81
N ARG A 68 31.79 -0.12 -24.48
CA ARG A 68 31.30 1.11 -23.86
C ARG A 68 29.80 0.98 -23.59
N GLN A 69 29.38 1.41 -22.40
CA GLN A 69 27.97 1.48 -22.02
C GLN A 69 27.22 2.48 -22.91
N ILE A 70 26.13 2.01 -23.51
CA ILE A 70 25.18 2.83 -24.27
C ILE A 70 24.13 3.41 -23.31
N THR A 71 23.51 2.55 -22.52
CA THR A 71 22.46 2.89 -21.56
C THR A 71 22.25 1.74 -20.58
N HIS A 72 21.43 1.95 -19.55
CA HIS A 72 20.93 0.90 -18.69
C HIS A 72 19.44 1.12 -18.41
N TRP A 73 18.73 0.03 -18.18
CA TRP A 73 17.34 0.02 -17.73
C TRP A 73 17.23 -0.84 -16.49
N SER A 74 16.12 -0.72 -15.77
CA SER A 74 15.79 -1.64 -14.70
C SER A 74 14.33 -2.07 -14.80
N LEU A 75 14.05 -3.29 -14.37
CA LEU A 75 12.69 -3.82 -14.36
C LEU A 75 11.97 -3.33 -13.10
N HIS A 76 10.97 -2.51 -13.26
CA HIS A 76 10.22 -1.88 -12.19
C HIS A 76 8.93 -2.65 -11.89
N HIS A 77 8.75 -3.04 -10.62
CA HIS A 77 7.67 -3.93 -10.14
C HIS A 77 7.44 -5.19 -11.01
N GLN A 78 8.46 -5.68 -11.71
CA GLN A 78 8.40 -6.83 -12.62
C GLN A 78 7.48 -6.65 -13.85
N THR A 79 6.96 -5.45 -14.09
CA THR A 79 5.97 -5.17 -15.14
C THR A 79 6.29 -3.95 -15.99
N MET A 80 7.27 -3.12 -15.60
CA MET A 80 7.62 -1.88 -16.30
C MET A 80 9.13 -1.76 -16.51
N LEU A 81 9.56 -1.01 -17.52
CA LEU A 81 10.95 -0.62 -17.72
C LEU A 81 11.19 0.81 -17.27
N ARG A 82 12.16 1.00 -16.38
CA ARG A 82 12.65 2.32 -16.01
C ARG A 82 13.78 2.78 -16.93
N SER A 83 13.96 4.10 -17.01
CA SER A 83 15.00 4.80 -17.78
C SER A 83 14.80 4.68 -19.30
N VAL A 84 13.58 4.37 -19.72
CA VAL A 84 13.13 4.44 -21.12
C VAL A 84 12.36 5.76 -21.29
N GLY A 85 13.09 6.87 -21.37
CA GLY A 85 12.50 8.21 -21.40
C GLY A 85 12.24 8.79 -20.01
N ASN A 86 11.14 9.52 -19.85
CA ASN A 86 10.84 10.29 -18.63
C ASN A 86 9.89 9.57 -17.64
N SER A 87 9.31 8.43 -18.05
CA SER A 87 8.34 7.67 -17.26
C SER A 87 8.70 6.19 -17.26
N ASP A 88 8.11 5.42 -16.34
CA ASP A 88 8.24 3.96 -16.38
C ASP A 88 7.37 3.42 -17.54
N ALA A 89 7.95 2.58 -18.40
CA ALA A 89 7.29 2.07 -19.60
C ALA A 89 6.73 0.66 -19.37
N GLU A 90 5.41 0.50 -19.41
CA GLU A 90 4.75 -0.79 -19.19
C GLU A 90 5.12 -1.83 -20.24
N LEU A 91 5.49 -3.03 -19.79
CA LEU A 91 5.78 -4.17 -20.65
C LEU A 91 4.49 -4.86 -21.08
N ARG A 92 4.44 -5.32 -22.34
CA ARG A 92 3.32 -6.13 -22.83
C ARG A 92 3.18 -7.46 -22.10
N ASP A 93 4.30 -8.05 -21.69
CA ASP A 93 4.35 -9.34 -21.01
C ASP A 93 5.55 -9.42 -20.05
N GLY A 94 5.40 -8.77 -18.89
CA GLY A 94 6.42 -8.82 -17.84
C GLY A 94 6.67 -10.23 -17.30
N ALA A 95 5.64 -11.10 -17.29
CA ALA A 95 5.76 -12.47 -16.81
C ALA A 95 6.64 -13.34 -17.73
N ALA A 96 6.49 -13.20 -19.05
CA ALA A 96 7.37 -13.88 -20.00
C ALA A 96 8.84 -13.46 -19.83
N LEU A 97 9.09 -12.18 -19.50
CA LEU A 97 10.45 -11.71 -19.22
C LEU A 97 11.05 -12.35 -17.96
N THR A 98 10.31 -12.40 -16.86
CA THR A 98 10.82 -12.99 -15.61
C THR A 98 11.04 -14.50 -15.72
N ASP A 99 10.18 -15.22 -16.45
CA ASP A 99 10.39 -16.64 -16.74
C ASP A 99 11.62 -16.85 -17.64
N TRP A 100 11.78 -16.03 -18.69
CA TRP A 100 12.95 -16.06 -19.57
C TRP A 100 14.27 -15.81 -18.83
N LEU A 101 14.25 -14.95 -17.81
CA LEU A 101 15.39 -14.68 -16.91
C LEU A 101 15.67 -15.88 -15.99
N ALA A 102 14.62 -16.46 -15.41
CA ALA A 102 14.73 -17.61 -14.52
C ALA A 102 15.31 -18.84 -15.24
N ASP A 103 14.90 -19.09 -16.49
CA ASP A 103 15.43 -20.17 -17.34
C ASP A 103 16.95 -20.02 -17.61
N ARG A 104 17.49 -18.82 -17.41
CA ARG A 104 18.93 -18.50 -17.53
C ARG A 104 19.63 -18.35 -16.18
N GLY A 105 18.98 -18.76 -15.09
CA GLY A 105 19.54 -18.77 -13.74
C GLY A 105 19.38 -17.46 -12.96
N LEU A 106 18.68 -16.46 -13.50
CA LEU A 106 18.32 -15.21 -12.80
C LEU A 106 16.90 -15.33 -12.23
N VAL A 107 16.79 -16.02 -11.09
CA VAL A 107 15.50 -16.45 -10.53
C VAL A 107 14.77 -15.39 -9.68
N ARG A 108 15.48 -14.38 -9.17
CA ARG A 108 14.94 -13.46 -8.16
C ARG A 108 13.82 -12.57 -8.69
N SER A 109 13.87 -12.24 -9.98
CA SER A 109 12.79 -11.50 -10.66
C SER A 109 11.45 -12.24 -10.58
N ARG A 110 11.49 -13.56 -10.82
CA ARG A 110 10.31 -14.44 -10.71
C ARG A 110 9.84 -14.58 -9.26
N GLU A 111 10.76 -14.71 -8.31
CA GLU A 111 10.43 -14.75 -6.88
C GLU A 111 9.72 -13.46 -6.43
N ILE A 112 10.23 -12.29 -6.85
CA ILE A 112 9.61 -10.99 -6.56
C ILE A 112 8.22 -10.90 -7.21
N GLN A 113 8.06 -11.35 -8.46
CA GLN A 113 6.75 -11.34 -9.11
C GLN A 113 5.74 -12.21 -8.36
N LEU A 114 6.12 -13.40 -7.92
CA LEU A 114 5.26 -14.28 -7.13
C LEU A 114 4.90 -13.65 -5.78
N LEU A 115 5.84 -12.95 -5.14
CA LEU A 115 5.59 -12.22 -3.90
C LEU A 115 4.60 -11.07 -4.13
N LEU A 116 4.79 -10.26 -5.17
CA LEU A 116 3.89 -9.17 -5.53
C LEU A 116 2.48 -9.68 -5.86
N ALA A 117 2.36 -10.80 -6.57
CA ALA A 117 1.07 -11.42 -6.86
C ALA A 117 0.34 -11.88 -5.58
N ARG A 118 1.07 -12.42 -4.59
CA ARG A 118 0.50 -12.76 -3.29
C ARG A 118 0.02 -11.52 -2.54
N TYR A 119 0.84 -10.47 -2.49
CA TYR A 119 0.45 -9.21 -1.85
C TYR A 119 -0.77 -8.58 -2.52
N ALA A 120 -0.84 -8.56 -3.85
CA ALA A 120 -2.00 -8.06 -4.57
C ALA A 120 -3.28 -8.86 -4.23
N ALA A 121 -3.18 -10.19 -4.09
CA ALA A 121 -4.31 -11.01 -3.68
C ALA A 121 -4.73 -10.76 -2.23
N GLU A 122 -3.78 -10.58 -1.31
CA GLU A 122 -4.05 -10.22 0.09
C GLU A 122 -4.70 -8.84 0.21
N GLU A 123 -4.20 -7.85 -0.54
CA GLU A 123 -4.74 -6.50 -0.61
C GLU A 123 -6.17 -6.50 -1.17
N GLU A 124 -6.45 -7.27 -2.22
CA GLU A 124 -7.80 -7.39 -2.80
C GLU A 124 -8.78 -8.06 -1.83
N LEU A 125 -8.36 -9.11 -1.13
CA LEU A 125 -9.18 -9.74 -0.10
C LEU A 125 -9.49 -8.76 1.04
N ARG A 126 -8.49 -8.01 1.50
CA ARG A 126 -8.66 -6.98 2.53
C ARG A 126 -9.60 -5.88 2.07
N ARG A 127 -9.44 -5.39 0.83
CA ARG A 127 -10.31 -4.39 0.22
C ARG A 127 -11.75 -4.87 0.20
N ALA A 128 -11.99 -6.09 -0.27
CA ALA A 128 -13.33 -6.70 -0.28
C ALA A 128 -13.92 -6.81 1.14
N SER A 129 -13.13 -7.24 2.13
CA SER A 129 -13.58 -7.28 3.53
C SER A 129 -13.92 -5.90 4.10
N TRP A 130 -13.17 -4.85 3.74
CA TRP A 130 -13.48 -3.48 4.16
C TRP A 130 -14.81 -2.97 3.59
N VAL A 131 -15.10 -3.34 2.33
CA VAL A 131 -16.36 -3.02 1.66
C VAL A 131 -17.53 -3.80 2.29
N GLU A 132 -17.30 -5.06 2.66
CA GLU A 132 -18.31 -5.93 3.28
C GLU A 132 -18.77 -5.40 4.65
N VAL A 133 -17.85 -4.84 5.45
CA VAL A 133 -18.19 -4.29 6.78
C VAL A 133 -18.74 -2.86 6.73
N ALA A 134 -18.89 -2.28 5.54
CA ALA A 134 -19.49 -0.96 5.39
C ALA A 134 -20.94 -0.95 5.92
N PRO A 135 -21.45 0.19 6.39
CA PRO A 135 -22.83 0.29 6.81
C PRO A 135 -23.79 -0.14 5.68
N PRO A 136 -24.92 -0.80 6.01
CA PRO A 136 -25.91 -1.19 5.02
C PRO A 136 -26.31 0.00 4.13
N ASP A 137 -26.58 -0.29 2.85
CA ASP A 137 -26.88 0.68 1.79
C ASP A 137 -25.71 1.57 1.33
N LEU A 138 -24.52 1.47 1.95
CA LEU A 138 -23.31 2.18 1.49
C LEU A 138 -22.35 1.30 0.68
N THR A 139 -22.57 -0.02 0.61
CA THR A 139 -21.64 -0.99 -0.01
C THR A 139 -21.19 -0.59 -1.43
N ALA A 140 -22.12 -0.15 -2.28
CA ALA A 140 -21.80 0.20 -3.66
C ALA A 140 -20.89 1.45 -3.78
N VAL A 141 -21.18 2.50 -3.00
CA VAL A 141 -20.32 3.70 -3.00
C VAL A 141 -18.99 3.42 -2.31
N THR A 142 -18.97 2.55 -1.29
CA THR A 142 -17.75 2.08 -0.65
C THR A 142 -16.86 1.31 -1.61
N GLU A 143 -17.43 0.42 -2.45
CA GLU A 143 -16.70 -0.29 -3.50
C GLU A 143 -16.04 0.71 -4.46
N ALA A 144 -16.79 1.71 -4.93
CA ALA A 144 -16.29 2.77 -5.81
C ALA A 144 -15.15 3.58 -5.16
N VAL A 145 -15.29 3.95 -3.87
CA VAL A 145 -14.23 4.59 -3.09
C VAL A 145 -12.99 3.71 -3.04
N SER A 146 -13.13 2.42 -2.74
CA SER A 146 -11.97 1.52 -2.66
C SER A 146 -11.21 1.37 -3.99
N ARG A 147 -11.89 1.62 -5.11
CA ARG A 147 -11.33 1.59 -6.48
C ARG A 147 -10.80 2.93 -6.96
N ARG A 148 -10.86 3.99 -6.15
CA ARG A 148 -10.48 5.37 -6.52
C ARG A 148 -11.31 5.91 -7.70
N GLU A 149 -12.59 5.59 -7.77
CA GLU A 149 -13.47 6.19 -8.77
C GLU A 149 -13.64 7.71 -8.50
N ASP A 150 -13.62 8.51 -9.56
CA ASP A 150 -13.71 9.97 -9.46
C ASP A 150 -15.01 10.40 -8.76
N GLY A 151 -14.89 11.25 -7.73
CA GLY A 151 -16.03 11.77 -6.97
C GLY A 151 -16.69 10.79 -6.00
N ALA A 152 -16.16 9.56 -5.87
CA ALA A 152 -16.78 8.54 -5.03
C ALA A 152 -16.69 8.86 -3.53
N GLU A 153 -15.60 9.51 -3.07
CA GLU A 153 -15.44 9.85 -1.66
C GLU A 153 -16.41 10.95 -1.23
N GLU A 154 -16.57 12.00 -2.03
CA GLU A 154 -17.56 13.06 -1.80
C GLU A 154 -18.98 12.47 -1.78
N HIS A 155 -19.27 11.54 -2.70
CA HIS A 155 -20.56 10.86 -2.71
C HIS A 155 -20.79 10.00 -1.47
N LEU A 156 -19.76 9.29 -0.99
CA LEU A 156 -19.81 8.51 0.25
C LEU A 156 -20.12 9.41 1.45
N VAL A 157 -19.41 10.54 1.59
CA VAL A 157 -19.64 11.52 2.66
C VAL A 157 -21.11 11.98 2.64
N ASP A 158 -21.59 12.42 1.50
CA ASP A 158 -22.98 12.88 1.33
C ASP A 158 -24.01 11.83 1.76
N LEU A 159 -23.81 10.57 1.36
CA LEU A 159 -24.72 9.48 1.71
C LEU A 159 -24.68 9.16 3.21
N VAL A 160 -23.50 9.15 3.83
CA VAL A 160 -23.35 8.96 5.28
C VAL A 160 -24.15 10.02 6.05
N TYR A 161 -23.99 11.30 5.71
CA TYR A 161 -24.67 12.40 6.41
C TYR A 161 -26.19 12.38 6.19
N ARG A 162 -26.66 11.98 5.00
CA ARG A 162 -28.10 11.82 4.73
C ARG A 162 -28.69 10.63 5.47
N ARG A 163 -27.98 9.51 5.51
CA ARG A 163 -28.46 8.24 6.09
C ARG A 163 -28.46 8.27 7.62
N PHE A 164 -27.46 8.91 8.21
CA PHE A 164 -27.26 9.01 9.65
C PHE A 164 -27.35 10.49 10.07
N ALA A 165 -28.56 11.04 10.03
CA ALA A 165 -28.79 12.44 10.39
C ALA A 165 -28.47 12.73 11.86
N ASP A 166 -28.72 11.79 12.77
CA ASP A 166 -28.32 11.90 14.18
C ASP A 166 -26.79 11.81 14.34
N PRO A 167 -26.12 12.84 14.87
CA PRO A 167 -24.68 12.81 15.09
C PRO A 167 -24.22 11.66 16.00
N VAL A 168 -25.02 11.28 17.01
CA VAL A 168 -24.64 10.18 17.91
C VAL A 168 -24.60 8.84 17.18
N GLU A 169 -25.63 8.53 16.40
CA GLU A 169 -25.66 7.35 15.55
C GLU A 169 -24.51 7.37 14.53
N ARG A 170 -24.35 8.49 13.80
CA ARG A 170 -23.33 8.64 12.73
C ARG A 170 -21.92 8.41 13.25
N ILE A 171 -21.53 9.09 14.34
CA ILE A 171 -20.19 8.96 14.93
C ILE A 171 -19.94 7.52 15.39
N ARG A 172 -20.93 6.85 15.98
CA ARG A 172 -20.76 5.46 16.46
C ARG A 172 -20.65 4.46 15.31
N VAL A 173 -21.35 4.70 14.20
CA VAL A 173 -21.22 3.90 12.98
C VAL A 173 -19.84 4.11 12.36
N LEU A 174 -19.43 5.36 12.19
CA LEU A 174 -18.11 5.70 11.65
C LEU A 174 -16.98 5.17 12.53
N ALA A 175 -17.09 5.24 13.86
CA ALA A 175 -16.12 4.67 14.78
C ALA A 175 -16.02 3.15 14.65
N GLY A 176 -17.15 2.46 14.48
CA GLY A 176 -17.14 1.02 14.20
C GLY A 176 -16.39 0.68 12.91
N TRP A 177 -16.64 1.45 11.85
CA TRP A 177 -16.05 1.22 10.54
C TRP A 177 -14.57 1.61 10.46
N ALA A 178 -14.19 2.72 11.09
CA ALA A 178 -12.81 3.18 11.24
C ALA A 178 -11.93 2.19 12.04
N GLY A 179 -12.54 1.28 12.82
CA GLY A 179 -11.84 0.25 13.56
C GLY A 179 -11.33 -0.92 12.71
N PHE A 180 -11.82 -1.07 11.47
CA PHE A 180 -11.42 -2.17 10.59
C PHE A 180 -9.90 -2.29 10.43
N PRO A 181 -9.14 -1.22 10.09
CA PRO A 181 -7.71 -1.34 9.78
C PRO A 181 -6.86 -1.75 10.99
N ALA A 182 -7.31 -1.45 12.21
CA ALA A 182 -6.59 -1.74 13.45
C ALA A 182 -6.31 -3.24 13.64
N ARG A 183 -7.11 -4.08 12.98
CA ARG A 183 -7.06 -5.55 13.08
C ARG A 183 -6.27 -6.23 11.96
N TYR A 184 -5.79 -5.49 10.98
CA TYR A 184 -5.05 -6.05 9.85
C TYR A 184 -3.63 -5.52 9.81
N GLU A 185 -2.66 -6.44 9.84
CA GLU A 185 -1.27 -6.12 9.52
C GLU A 185 -1.11 -6.01 8.00
N THR A 186 -0.37 -5.00 7.56
CA THR A 186 -0.13 -4.73 6.14
C THR A 186 1.26 -5.28 5.79
N SER A 187 1.36 -6.20 4.84
CA SER A 187 2.64 -6.73 4.35
C SER A 187 3.50 -5.66 3.69
N THR A 188 2.87 -4.62 3.12
CA THR A 188 3.50 -3.50 2.40
C THR A 188 3.70 -2.24 3.26
N GLY A 189 3.17 -2.23 4.49
CA GLY A 189 3.28 -1.12 5.44
C GLY A 189 2.26 0.00 5.19
N GLY A 190 1.44 0.30 6.21
CA GLY A 190 0.55 1.46 6.24
C GLY A 190 -0.89 1.16 5.80
N THR A 191 -1.83 1.95 6.31
CA THR A 191 -3.26 1.77 6.05
C THR A 191 -3.63 2.33 4.67
N PRO A 192 -4.29 1.54 3.79
CA PRO A 192 -4.76 2.03 2.51
C PRO A 192 -5.60 3.31 2.67
N TRP A 193 -5.41 4.26 1.76
CA TRP A 193 -6.04 5.59 1.83
C TRP A 193 -7.57 5.54 1.95
N TYR A 194 -8.23 4.57 1.30
CA TYR A 194 -9.68 4.42 1.31
C TYR A 194 -10.19 3.98 2.69
N GLU A 195 -9.41 3.17 3.41
CA GLU A 195 -9.80 2.70 4.75
C GLU A 195 -9.75 3.82 5.79
N GLN A 196 -9.07 4.92 5.50
CA GLN A 196 -9.03 6.11 6.34
C GLN A 196 -10.25 7.02 6.14
N ALA A 197 -11.11 6.79 5.13
CA ALA A 197 -12.28 7.63 4.87
C ALA A 197 -13.20 7.80 6.09
N PRO A 198 -13.55 6.75 6.86
CA PRO A 198 -14.41 6.90 8.04
C PRO A 198 -13.72 7.72 9.15
N GLN A 199 -12.40 7.59 9.32
CA GLN A 199 -11.63 8.39 10.27
C GLN A 199 -11.59 9.87 9.85
N ARG A 200 -11.37 10.16 8.56
CA ARG A 200 -11.44 11.54 8.05
C ARG A 200 -12.80 12.16 8.31
N MET A 201 -13.89 11.43 8.09
CA MET A 201 -15.24 11.90 8.42
C MET A 201 -15.40 12.17 9.93
N LEU A 202 -14.89 11.29 10.80
CA LEU A 202 -14.90 11.51 12.26
C LEU A 202 -14.15 12.79 12.64
N LEU A 203 -13.01 13.08 12.02
CA LEU A 203 -12.22 14.29 12.28
C LEU A 203 -12.94 15.58 11.84
N THR A 204 -14.00 15.49 11.03
CA THR A 204 -14.86 16.66 10.70
C THR A 204 -15.98 16.92 11.71
N GLU A 205 -16.25 15.97 12.62
CA GLU A 205 -17.28 16.13 13.64
C GLU A 205 -16.78 16.99 14.80
N PRO A 206 -17.65 17.77 15.47
CA PRO A 206 -17.26 18.50 16.67
C PRO A 206 -16.75 17.56 17.77
N THR A 207 -15.62 17.91 18.40
CA THR A 207 -15.00 17.14 19.47
C THR A 207 -15.98 16.76 20.59
N GLU A 208 -16.82 17.69 21.02
CA GLU A 208 -17.83 17.46 22.05
C GLU A 208 -18.92 16.48 21.60
N ALA A 209 -19.25 16.46 20.31
CA ALA A 209 -20.19 15.50 19.74
C ALA A 209 -19.57 14.09 19.73
N ILE A 210 -18.28 13.97 19.41
CA ILE A 210 -17.53 12.71 19.45
C ILE A 210 -17.54 12.13 20.87
N PHE A 211 -17.16 12.91 21.87
CA PHE A 211 -17.17 12.45 23.26
C PHE A 211 -18.57 12.08 23.73
N ARG A 212 -19.60 12.88 23.39
CA ARG A 212 -20.99 12.57 23.74
C ARG A 212 -21.45 11.25 23.12
N ALA A 213 -21.13 11.02 21.85
CA ALA A 213 -21.53 9.81 21.13
C ALA A 213 -20.83 8.56 21.67
N LEU A 214 -19.53 8.68 22.00
CA LEU A 214 -18.76 7.56 22.57
C LEU A 214 -19.17 7.25 24.02
N ALA A 215 -19.69 8.24 24.76
CA ALA A 215 -20.18 8.07 26.12
C ALA A 215 -21.68 7.70 26.22
N SER A 216 -22.45 7.77 25.12
CA SER A 216 -23.92 7.64 25.16
C SER A 216 -24.41 6.22 25.51
N ALA A 217 -23.59 5.20 25.22
CA ALA A 217 -23.87 3.80 25.49
C ALA A 217 -22.55 2.98 25.45
N PRO A 218 -22.52 1.77 26.05
CA PRO A 218 -21.37 0.87 25.92
C PRO A 218 -20.93 0.70 24.46
N LEU A 219 -19.63 0.75 24.21
CA LEU A 219 -19.06 0.62 22.87
C LEU A 219 -18.86 -0.84 22.51
N THR A 220 -19.10 -1.19 21.25
CA THR A 220 -18.71 -2.49 20.69
C THR A 220 -17.19 -2.57 20.56
N ALA A 221 -16.66 -3.78 20.37
CA ALA A 221 -15.23 -3.97 20.13
C ALA A 221 -14.72 -3.18 18.90
N SER A 222 -15.47 -3.17 17.80
CA SER A 222 -15.12 -2.40 16.60
C SER A 222 -15.16 -0.89 16.83
N GLN A 223 -16.11 -0.39 17.62
CA GLN A 223 -16.17 1.02 18.01
C GLN A 223 -15.00 1.42 18.90
N LEU A 224 -14.57 0.55 19.80
CA LEU A 224 -13.38 0.77 20.62
C LEU A 224 -12.11 0.75 19.76
N ASP A 225 -12.04 -0.11 18.73
CA ASP A 225 -10.93 -0.14 17.78
C ASP A 225 -10.82 1.18 17.02
N GLY A 226 -11.92 1.67 16.43
CA GLY A 226 -11.86 2.92 15.67
C GLY A 226 -11.68 4.16 16.54
N ALA A 227 -12.22 4.17 17.78
CA ALA A 227 -11.93 5.23 18.73
C ALA A 227 -10.44 5.24 19.13
N ALA A 228 -9.83 4.07 19.34
CA ALA A 228 -8.40 3.97 19.60
C ALA A 228 -7.56 4.49 18.43
N GLU A 229 -7.92 4.16 17.19
CA GLU A 229 -7.25 4.70 16.00
C GLU A 229 -7.42 6.22 15.88
N LEU A 230 -8.66 6.73 16.00
CA LEU A 230 -8.97 8.16 15.95
C LEU A 230 -8.09 8.98 16.90
N PHE A 231 -8.00 8.55 18.17
CA PHE A 231 -7.24 9.28 19.19
C PHE A 231 -5.72 9.10 19.11
N THR A 232 -5.23 8.41 18.09
CA THR A 232 -3.81 8.32 17.76
C THR A 232 -3.47 8.96 16.42
N ALA A 233 -4.49 9.53 15.74
CA ALA A 233 -4.30 10.35 14.56
C ALA A 233 -3.51 11.61 14.91
N LEU A 234 -2.68 12.08 13.98
CA LEU A 234 -1.83 13.26 14.19
C LEU A 234 -2.67 14.54 14.31
N GLU A 235 -3.84 14.53 13.69
CA GLU A 235 -4.82 15.61 13.66
C GLU A 235 -5.64 15.72 14.96
N TRP A 236 -5.56 14.73 15.85
CA TRP A 236 -6.31 14.75 17.11
C TRP A 236 -5.53 15.51 18.20
N GLU A 237 -6.05 16.68 18.59
CA GLU A 237 -5.38 17.56 19.56
C GLU A 237 -6.07 17.64 20.93
N ALA A 238 -7.30 17.12 21.06
CA ALA A 238 -8.11 17.29 22.26
C ALA A 238 -7.80 16.26 23.35
N ASP A 239 -7.86 16.69 24.62
CA ASP A 239 -7.73 15.78 25.76
C ASP A 239 -8.91 14.79 25.83
N ILE A 240 -8.58 13.51 25.96
CA ILE A 240 -9.56 12.43 26.02
C ILE A 240 -10.07 12.29 27.46
N PRO A 241 -11.39 12.25 27.69
CA PRO A 241 -11.95 12.01 29.01
C PRO A 241 -11.40 10.73 29.67
N ASP A 242 -11.02 10.81 30.95
CA ASP A 242 -10.36 9.72 31.67
C ASP A 242 -11.12 8.38 31.64
N SER A 243 -12.45 8.43 31.71
CA SER A 243 -13.30 7.24 31.62
C SER A 243 -13.16 6.53 30.26
N LEU A 244 -13.13 7.30 29.17
CA LEU A 244 -12.95 6.78 27.81
C LEU A 244 -11.52 6.30 27.59
N LYS A 245 -10.52 7.08 28.02
CA LYS A 245 -9.10 6.70 27.99
C LYS A 245 -8.87 5.37 28.71
N SER A 246 -9.47 5.18 29.89
CA SER A 246 -9.38 3.94 30.67
C SER A 246 -10.00 2.75 29.94
N ALA A 247 -11.18 2.93 29.32
CA ALA A 247 -11.85 1.88 28.55
C ALA A 247 -11.01 1.44 27.33
N LEU A 248 -10.41 2.39 26.62
CA LEU A 248 -9.55 2.12 25.46
C LEU A 248 -8.27 1.39 25.86
N ILE A 249 -7.63 1.80 26.96
CA ILE A 249 -6.42 1.13 27.48
C ILE A 249 -6.75 -0.32 27.85
N ALA A 250 -7.85 -0.54 28.58
CA ALA A 250 -8.27 -1.88 28.95
C ALA A 250 -8.53 -2.76 27.72
N HIS A 251 -9.25 -2.23 26.73
CA HIS A 251 -9.57 -2.93 25.49
C HIS A 251 -8.32 -3.31 24.68
N VAL A 252 -7.42 -2.35 24.42
CA VAL A 252 -6.20 -2.58 23.63
C VAL A 252 -5.21 -3.47 24.37
N THR A 253 -5.13 -3.38 25.69
CA THR A 253 -4.30 -4.30 26.49
C THR A 253 -4.81 -5.73 26.36
N ALA A 254 -6.12 -5.94 26.48
CA ALA A 254 -6.74 -7.26 26.45
C ALA A 254 -6.74 -7.89 25.06
N THR A 255 -7.05 -7.12 24.01
CA THR A 255 -7.33 -7.67 22.68
C THR A 255 -6.50 -7.06 21.55
N GLY A 256 -5.79 -5.96 21.78
CA GLY A 256 -5.15 -5.17 20.72
C GLY A 256 -4.01 -5.90 20.01
N THR A 257 -3.82 -5.56 18.73
CA THR A 257 -2.68 -5.99 17.92
C THR A 257 -1.37 -5.33 18.38
N GLY A 258 -0.23 -5.81 17.88
CA GLY A 258 1.07 -5.17 18.13
C GLY A 258 1.06 -3.67 17.79
N PRO A 259 0.62 -3.27 16.58
CA PRO A 259 0.47 -1.86 16.21
C PRO A 259 -0.45 -1.06 17.13
N MET A 260 -1.61 -1.58 17.52
CA MET A 260 -2.51 -0.88 18.44
C MET A 260 -1.86 -0.62 19.81
N LYS A 261 -1.17 -1.63 20.37
CA LYS A 261 -0.45 -1.49 21.64
C LYS A 261 0.70 -0.49 21.54
N PHE A 262 1.39 -0.46 20.40
CA PHE A 262 2.41 0.55 20.13
C PHE A 262 1.80 1.95 20.12
N ARG A 263 0.78 2.21 19.30
CA ARG A 263 0.11 3.52 19.22
C ARG A 263 -0.47 3.96 20.55
N MET A 264 -1.14 3.07 21.29
CA MET A 264 -1.65 3.35 22.64
C MET A 264 -0.54 3.87 23.56
N ARG A 265 0.61 3.19 23.65
CA ARG A 265 1.72 3.59 24.55
C ARG A 265 2.31 4.96 24.20
N HIS A 266 2.31 5.31 22.92
CA HIS A 266 2.88 6.57 22.43
C HIS A 266 1.87 7.71 22.32
N GLY A 267 0.57 7.41 22.31
CA GLY A 267 -0.53 8.36 22.33
C GLY A 267 -1.22 8.40 23.69
N TYR A 268 -2.51 8.07 23.71
CA TYR A 268 -3.36 8.26 24.89
C TYR A 268 -2.98 7.45 26.14
N GLY A 269 -2.15 6.41 26.03
CA GLY A 269 -1.67 5.60 27.16
C GLY A 269 -0.36 6.07 27.80
N LYS A 270 0.27 7.13 27.28
CA LYS A 270 1.60 7.59 27.72
C LYS A 270 1.69 7.89 29.21
N ASP A 271 0.66 8.51 29.78
CA ASP A 271 0.64 8.92 31.20
C ASP A 271 0.19 7.80 32.16
N ALA A 272 -0.35 6.70 31.63
CA ALA A 272 -0.89 5.61 32.44
C ALA A 272 0.20 4.67 32.99
N GLY A 273 1.49 5.02 32.84
CA GLY A 273 2.59 4.22 33.37
C GLY A 273 2.72 2.84 32.73
N VAL A 274 2.15 2.64 31.52
CA VAL A 274 2.25 1.39 30.75
C VAL A 274 3.65 1.30 30.13
N THR A 275 4.69 1.22 30.98
CA THR A 275 6.05 0.88 30.59
C THR A 275 6.17 -0.65 30.58
N GLY A 276 6.46 -1.22 29.42
CA GLY A 276 6.35 -2.66 29.16
C GLY A 276 7.21 -3.56 30.06
N ARG A 277 6.66 -4.73 30.38
CA ARG A 277 7.42 -5.98 30.35
C ARG A 277 7.21 -6.65 28.99
#